data_AF-A0A3B4EPA9-F1
#
_entry.id   AF-A0A3B4EPA9-F1
#
_cell.length_a   1.000
_cell.length_b   1.000
_cell.length_c   1.000
_cell.angle_alpha   90.00
_cell.angle_beta   90.00
_cell.angle_gamma   90.00
#
_symmetry.space_group_name_H-M   'P 1'
#
loop_
_entity.id
_entity.type
_entity.pdbx_description
1 polymer ?
#
loop_
_entity_poly.entity_id
_entity_poly.type
_entity_poly.pdbx_seq_one_letter_code
_entity_poly.pdbx_strand_id
1 'polypeptide(L)'
;SVSLSVSLSLSDVLVYLVSDSAVQLCVEGVGSVCVQELARMVRQTLQVPDSDQDAFAFWLCSPLLELQLKPKHQPYKLCRQWQDLLYRFTDASSEDIALDEPCLQYKRNVFYPRTKELQIDGEGVLRFLYDEARLNILEGRYPCDPDHWVRLGALSCAIDCGTGLDDQKLIAVIREKKLSSFLPAHVVLGSGGFFSSLRSRGSRHTELEQSLLKEYCSLSGPQEPAALFRQYLSICHSLPYYGCAFFVGEIDKPAQGILHRGGRKSVSVGISLEGVYVVDTKEKHVLLGLRFSELSWDHSYPETEGDSHILWLEFDGEEDGTPVNKLLKIYSKQAELMSGLIEFCVELRSVGDAAAAATGTDGDAAVLNTPAGQSPVGQVGRERPPERRGRLRRQSSVLCSRVHTLSTISYVDDGKEIKRLKPKRAASFFSRQAPPTYSTVQVTDSLEQG
;
A
#
# COMPACT_ATOMS: atom_id res chain seq x y z
N SER A 1 -3.09 56.98 18.55
CA SER A 1 -3.18 55.69 17.84
C SER A 1 -2.71 54.62 18.80
N VAL A 2 -3.62 53.79 19.31
CA VAL A 2 -3.26 52.67 20.19
C VAL A 2 -2.74 51.56 19.30
N SER A 3 -1.42 51.34 19.34
CA SER A 3 -0.78 50.18 18.72
C SER A 3 -1.17 48.94 19.52
N LEU A 4 -2.05 48.10 18.96
CA LEU A 4 -2.30 46.76 19.46
C LEU A 4 -1.07 45.91 19.13
N SER A 5 -0.12 45.86 20.07
CA SER A 5 0.91 44.81 20.07
C SER A 5 0.21 43.50 20.40
N VAL A 6 -0.19 42.76 19.37
CA VAL A 6 -0.53 41.34 19.52
C VAL A 6 0.76 40.66 19.97
N SER A 7 0.84 40.34 21.27
CA SER A 7 1.91 39.48 21.79
C SER A 7 1.75 38.11 21.14
N LEU A 8 2.54 37.84 20.09
CA LEU A 8 2.59 36.53 19.46
C LEU A 8 3.16 35.55 20.50
N SER A 9 2.32 34.63 20.98
CA SER A 9 2.79 33.56 21.85
C SER A 9 3.61 32.58 21.01
N LEU A 10 4.91 32.51 21.28
CA LEU A 10 5.77 31.44 20.79
C LEU A 10 5.33 30.13 21.42
N SER A 11 5.32 29.06 20.63
CA SER A 11 4.99 27.72 21.11
C SER A 11 5.92 26.70 20.49
N ASP A 12 6.31 25.72 21.31
CA ASP A 12 7.11 24.59 20.86
C ASP A 12 6.23 23.58 20.11
N VAL A 13 6.65 23.24 18.89
CA VAL A 13 6.05 22.18 18.08
C VAL A 13 7.10 21.09 17.88
N LEU A 14 6.74 19.86 18.26
CA LEU A 14 7.54 18.67 17.98
C LEU A 14 7.09 18.04 16.67
N VAL A 15 8.03 17.89 15.75
CA VAL A 15 7.85 17.14 14.51
C VAL A 15 8.66 15.85 14.61
N TYR A 16 7.97 14.73 14.67
CA TYR A 16 8.61 13.41 14.74
C TYR A 16 9.19 13.03 13.39
N LEU A 17 10.37 12.42 13.39
CA LEU A 17 10.89 11.71 12.24
C LEU A 17 10.38 10.27 12.27
N VAL A 18 10.71 9.48 11.24
CA VAL A 18 10.42 8.03 11.27
C VAL A 18 11.41 7.28 12.15
N SER A 19 12.63 7.79 12.28
CA SER A 19 13.49 7.45 13.41
C SER A 19 12.82 7.94 14.71
N ASP A 20 13.08 7.27 15.85
CA ASP A 20 12.56 7.62 17.19
C ASP A 20 13.11 8.97 17.75
N SER A 21 13.27 9.96 16.89
CA SER A 21 13.79 11.30 17.14
C SER A 21 12.78 12.35 16.69
N ALA A 22 12.89 13.58 17.21
CA ALA A 22 12.03 14.68 16.83
C ALA A 22 12.82 15.98 16.59
N VAL A 23 12.28 16.81 15.71
CA VAL A 23 12.72 18.20 15.51
C VAL A 23 11.83 19.11 16.34
N GLN A 24 12.42 19.85 17.26
CA GLN A 24 11.72 20.89 18.01
C GLN A 24 11.80 22.22 17.26
N LEU A 25 10.65 22.85 17.05
CA LEU A 25 10.51 24.13 16.38
C LEU A 25 9.81 25.13 17.29
N CYS A 26 10.35 26.35 17.37
CA CYS A 26 9.64 27.47 17.98
C CYS A 26 8.80 28.16 16.91
N VAL A 27 7.48 28.15 17.07
CA VAL A 27 6.54 28.67 16.08
C VAL A 27 5.68 29.77 16.67
N GLU A 28 5.57 30.89 15.94
CA GLU A 28 4.63 31.95 16.26
C GLU A 28 3.24 31.60 15.72
N GLY A 29 2.22 31.58 16.57
CA GLY A 29 0.84 31.36 16.13
C GLY A 29 0.58 29.95 15.58
N VAL A 30 0.79 28.92 16.41
CA VAL A 30 0.56 27.49 16.06
C VAL A 30 -0.84 27.22 15.48
N GLY A 31 -1.86 27.99 15.87
CA GLY A 31 -3.20 27.84 15.31
C GLY A 31 -3.35 28.25 13.83
N SER A 32 -2.40 29.03 13.30
CA SER A 32 -2.42 29.55 11.92
C SER A 32 -1.31 29.00 11.02
N VAL A 33 -0.23 28.47 11.58
CA VAL A 33 0.90 27.95 10.81
C VAL A 33 0.45 26.83 9.86
N CYS A 34 0.87 26.92 8.61
CA CYS A 34 0.55 25.91 7.61
C CYS A 34 1.70 24.90 7.42
N VAL A 35 1.38 23.76 6.82
CA VAL A 35 2.35 22.70 6.50
C VAL A 35 3.51 23.22 5.65
N GLN A 36 3.25 24.11 4.69
CA GLN A 36 4.30 24.67 3.83
C GLN A 36 5.36 25.46 4.64
N GLU A 37 4.92 26.25 5.63
CA GLU A 37 5.80 27.00 6.51
C GLU A 37 6.59 26.07 7.43
N LEU A 38 5.91 25.09 8.05
CA LEU A 38 6.56 24.08 8.89
C LEU A 38 7.61 23.28 8.11
N ALA A 39 7.31 22.90 6.87
CA ALA A 39 8.24 22.17 6.01
C ALA A 39 9.50 22.95 5.72
N ARG A 40 9.39 24.26 5.48
CA ARG A 40 10.57 25.11 5.31
C ARG A 40 11.46 25.09 6.56
N MET A 41 10.86 25.20 7.74
CA MET A 41 11.62 25.21 9.00
C MET A 41 12.28 23.85 9.30
N VAL A 42 11.54 22.74 9.15
CA VAL A 42 12.09 21.39 9.33
C VAL A 42 13.25 21.13 8.38
N ARG A 43 13.10 21.47 7.09
CA ARG A 43 14.19 21.28 6.11
C ARG A 43 15.44 22.06 6.46
N GLN A 44 15.29 23.31 6.92
CA GLN A 44 16.41 24.12 7.37
C GLN A 44 17.13 23.48 8.56
N THR A 45 16.37 22.99 9.54
CA THR A 45 16.94 22.31 10.72
C THR A 45 17.62 20.99 10.36
N LEU A 46 17.03 20.20 9.46
CA LEU A 46 17.55 18.92 8.99
C LEU A 46 18.59 19.03 7.87
N GLN A 47 18.87 20.24 7.38
CA GLN A 47 19.76 20.52 6.26
C GLN A 47 19.39 19.74 4.98
N VAL A 48 18.09 19.54 4.74
CA VAL A 48 17.59 18.93 3.50
C VAL A 48 17.72 19.94 2.35
N PRO A 49 18.44 19.62 1.26
CA PRO A 49 18.60 20.52 0.12
C PRO A 49 17.25 20.89 -0.53
N ASP A 50 17.16 22.09 -1.09
CA ASP A 50 15.96 22.54 -1.80
C ASP A 50 15.63 21.66 -3.02
N SER A 51 16.63 20.99 -3.62
CA SER A 51 16.44 20.02 -4.71
C SER A 51 15.61 18.80 -4.29
N ASP A 52 15.67 18.44 -3.00
CA ASP A 52 15.04 17.24 -2.43
C ASP A 52 13.85 17.58 -1.54
N GLN A 53 13.39 18.85 -1.55
CA GLN A 53 12.32 19.32 -0.66
C GLN A 53 11.00 18.55 -0.81
N ASP A 54 10.73 18.06 -2.02
CA ASP A 54 9.49 17.35 -2.35
C ASP A 54 9.55 15.85 -1.99
N ALA A 55 10.71 15.34 -1.55
CA ALA A 55 10.90 13.95 -1.15
C ALA A 55 10.10 13.59 0.11
N PHE A 56 9.77 14.59 0.93
CA PHE A 56 9.10 14.42 2.21
C PHE A 56 7.84 15.29 2.31
N ALA A 57 6.93 14.86 3.17
CA ALA A 57 5.69 15.55 3.48
C ALA A 57 5.38 15.41 4.97
N PHE A 58 4.44 16.22 5.44
CA PHE A 58 3.88 16.07 6.77
C PHE A 58 2.73 15.08 6.77
N TRP A 59 2.67 14.28 7.82
CA TRP A 59 1.63 13.32 8.08
C TRP A 59 1.10 13.49 9.50
N LEU A 60 -0.19 13.29 9.68
CA LEU A 60 -0.73 12.94 10.99
C LEU A 60 -0.79 11.43 11.09
N CYS A 61 -0.14 10.87 12.09
CA CYS A 61 -0.01 9.43 12.27
C CYS A 61 -0.49 9.04 13.67
N SER A 62 -1.37 8.04 13.73
CA SER A 62 -1.69 7.31 14.95
C SER A 62 -1.83 5.82 14.64
N PRO A 63 -1.95 4.94 15.65
CA PRO A 63 -2.28 3.52 15.43
C PRO A 63 -3.55 3.27 14.61
N LEU A 64 -4.50 4.22 14.58
CA LEU A 64 -5.81 4.05 13.92
C LEU A 64 -5.87 4.64 12.50
N LEU A 65 -5.11 5.71 12.23
CA LEU A 65 -5.18 6.43 10.95
C LEU A 65 -3.88 7.17 10.62
N GLU A 66 -3.51 7.16 9.34
CA GLU A 66 -2.39 7.93 8.80
C GLU A 66 -2.88 8.82 7.65
N LEU A 67 -2.62 10.13 7.71
CA LEU A 67 -3.05 11.11 6.71
C LEU A 67 -1.90 12.01 6.27
N GLN A 68 -1.54 11.98 4.98
CA GLN A 68 -0.64 12.96 4.41
C GLN A 68 -1.34 14.33 4.31
N LEU A 69 -0.70 15.37 4.82
CA LEU A 69 -1.22 16.72 4.83
C LEU A 69 -0.88 17.47 3.54
N LYS A 70 -1.79 18.36 3.10
CA LYS A 70 -1.57 19.27 1.98
C LYS A 70 -0.82 20.53 2.45
N PRO A 71 -0.07 21.23 1.57
CA PRO A 71 0.73 22.40 1.95
C PRO A 71 -0.03 23.51 2.71
N LYS A 72 -1.32 23.70 2.37
CA LYS A 72 -2.19 24.73 3.00
C LYS A 72 -2.88 24.27 4.27
N HIS A 73 -2.79 22.98 4.64
CA HIS A 73 -3.38 22.50 5.88
C HIS A 73 -2.69 23.13 7.09
N GLN A 74 -3.46 23.30 8.17
CA GLN A 74 -2.99 23.80 9.46
C GLN A 74 -3.00 22.64 10.45
N PRO A 75 -1.84 22.01 10.77
CA PRO A 75 -1.81 20.76 11.53
C PRO A 75 -2.54 20.85 12.87
N TYR A 76 -2.37 21.95 13.61
CA TYR A 76 -3.04 22.17 14.88
C TYR A 76 -4.57 22.04 14.79
N LYS A 77 -5.18 22.59 13.74
CA LYS A 77 -6.63 22.49 13.55
C LYS A 77 -7.08 21.07 13.24
N LEU A 78 -6.29 20.34 12.45
CA LEU A 78 -6.57 18.95 12.12
C LEU A 78 -6.41 18.04 13.35
N CYS A 79 -5.40 18.25 14.19
CA CYS A 79 -5.25 17.54 15.47
C CYS A 79 -6.49 17.74 16.37
N ARG A 80 -7.05 18.96 16.41
CA ARG A 80 -8.30 19.24 17.15
C ARG A 80 -9.54 18.54 16.59
N GLN A 81 -9.51 18.15 15.32
CA GLN A 81 -10.59 17.42 14.63
C GLN A 81 -10.28 15.92 14.54
N TRP A 82 -9.24 15.43 15.23
CA TRP A 82 -8.76 14.06 15.06
C TRP A 82 -9.84 13.03 15.37
N GLN A 83 -10.58 13.20 16.47
CA GLN A 83 -11.66 12.29 16.84
C GLN A 83 -12.78 12.26 15.78
N ASP A 84 -13.13 13.40 15.18
CA ASP A 84 -14.12 13.46 14.08
C ASP A 84 -13.62 12.72 12.84
N LEU A 85 -12.31 12.84 12.53
CA LEU A 85 -11.67 12.12 11.43
C LEU A 85 -11.66 10.61 11.68
N LEU A 86 -11.33 10.18 12.90
CA LEU A 86 -11.37 8.77 13.28
C LEU A 86 -12.78 8.20 13.20
N TYR A 87 -13.78 8.91 13.71
CA TYR A 87 -15.18 8.48 13.62
C TYR A 87 -15.62 8.27 12.16
N ARG A 88 -15.20 9.17 11.26
CA ARG A 88 -15.52 9.11 9.84
C ARG A 88 -14.78 7.99 9.10
N PHE A 89 -13.50 7.79 9.40
CA PHE A 89 -12.61 6.96 8.57
C PHE A 89 -12.15 5.66 9.23
N THR A 90 -12.65 5.31 10.41
CA THR A 90 -12.26 4.07 11.10
C THR A 90 -13.46 3.36 11.73
N ASP A 91 -13.34 2.04 11.87
CA ASP A 91 -14.28 1.19 12.61
C ASP A 91 -13.84 0.98 14.07
N ALA A 92 -13.00 1.87 14.60
CA ALA A 92 -12.51 1.81 15.97
C ALA A 92 -13.65 2.06 16.98
N SER A 93 -13.50 1.52 18.18
CA SER A 93 -14.46 1.72 19.26
C SER A 93 -14.47 3.19 19.72
N SER A 94 -15.56 3.62 20.37
CA SER A 94 -15.61 4.97 20.95
C SER A 94 -14.57 5.16 22.05
N GLU A 95 -14.22 4.09 22.79
CA GLU A 95 -13.13 4.14 23.75
C GLU A 95 -11.77 4.33 23.08
N ASP A 96 -11.47 3.57 22.02
CA ASP A 96 -10.20 3.69 21.29
C ASP A 96 -10.06 5.07 20.65
N ILE A 97 -11.13 5.60 20.04
CA ILE A 97 -11.15 6.94 19.44
C ILE A 97 -10.89 8.03 20.47
N ALA A 98 -11.43 7.88 21.68
CA ALA A 98 -11.25 8.88 22.74
C ALA A 98 -9.83 8.93 23.30
N LEU A 99 -9.08 7.81 23.21
CA LEU A 99 -7.71 7.67 23.71
C LEU A 99 -6.64 7.95 22.65
N ASP A 100 -7.01 7.93 21.38
CA ASP A 100 -6.08 8.07 20.26
C ASP A 100 -5.73 9.53 19.97
N GLU A 101 -4.44 9.83 19.91
CA GLU A 101 -3.90 11.15 19.57
C GLU A 101 -2.91 11.03 18.40
N PRO A 102 -2.97 11.92 17.40
CA PRO A 102 -2.05 11.87 16.27
C PRO A 102 -0.73 12.57 16.63
N CYS A 103 0.38 12.00 16.17
CA CYS A 103 1.64 12.72 16.11
C CYS A 103 1.82 13.39 14.74
N LEU A 104 2.50 14.54 14.73
CA LEU A 104 2.89 15.21 13.50
C LEU A 104 4.25 14.64 13.05
N GLN A 105 4.26 13.90 11.95
CA GLN A 105 5.45 13.20 11.45
C GLN A 105 5.92 13.78 10.11
N TYR A 106 7.24 13.85 9.92
CA TYR A 106 7.89 14.21 8.65
C TYR A 106 8.46 12.94 8.02
N LYS A 107 7.84 12.48 6.94
CA LYS A 107 8.18 11.21 6.26
C LYS A 107 8.01 11.32 4.75
N ARG A 108 8.34 10.27 4.00
CA ARG A 108 8.31 10.25 2.53
C ARG A 108 6.97 10.76 2.00
N ASN A 109 7.04 11.60 0.98
CA ASN A 109 5.88 12.06 0.25
C ASN A 109 5.39 10.94 -0.70
N VAL A 110 4.13 10.52 -0.58
CA VAL A 110 3.54 9.48 -1.44
C VAL A 110 3.62 9.86 -2.93
N PHE A 111 3.65 11.16 -3.23
CA PHE A 111 3.73 11.70 -4.59
C PHE A 111 5.17 11.94 -5.07
N TYR A 112 6.19 11.52 -4.33
CA TYR A 112 7.57 11.64 -4.79
C TYR A 112 7.94 10.47 -5.73
N PRO A 113 8.31 10.75 -7.00
CA PRO A 113 8.62 9.69 -7.96
C PRO A 113 9.89 8.91 -7.59
N ARG A 114 9.84 7.58 -7.69
CA ARG A 114 11.00 6.70 -7.48
C ARG A 114 12.18 7.07 -8.39
N THR A 115 11.91 7.49 -9.63
CA THR A 115 12.94 7.92 -10.58
C THR A 115 13.75 9.12 -10.10
N LYS A 116 13.11 10.07 -9.40
CA LYS A 116 13.80 11.20 -8.75
C LYS A 116 14.55 10.74 -7.50
N GLU A 117 13.95 9.86 -6.72
CA GLU A 117 14.55 9.29 -5.52
C GLU A 117 15.86 8.55 -5.79
N LEU A 118 15.95 7.85 -6.92
CA LEU A 118 17.18 7.18 -7.37
C LEU A 118 18.33 8.13 -7.68
N GLN A 119 18.07 9.43 -7.86
CA GLN A 119 19.09 10.47 -8.09
C GLN A 119 19.54 11.16 -6.80
N ILE A 120 19.01 10.76 -5.63
CA ILE A 120 19.38 11.36 -4.36
C ILE A 120 20.77 10.86 -3.95
N ASP A 121 21.67 11.82 -3.71
CA ASP A 121 23.03 11.54 -3.24
C ASP A 121 23.31 11.97 -1.79
N GLY A 122 22.49 12.87 -1.24
CA GLY A 122 22.69 13.41 0.09
C GLY A 122 22.49 12.34 1.18
N GLU A 123 23.53 12.09 1.98
CA GLU A 123 23.50 11.07 3.04
C GLU A 123 22.34 11.27 4.03
N GLY A 124 22.07 12.50 4.46
CA GLY A 124 20.97 12.80 5.38
C GLY A 124 19.59 12.45 4.80
N VAL A 125 19.38 12.73 3.51
CA VAL A 125 18.12 12.41 2.81
C VAL A 125 17.99 10.89 2.63
N LEU A 126 19.07 10.22 2.22
CA LEU A 126 19.13 8.76 2.11
C LEU A 126 18.84 8.09 3.45
N ARG A 127 19.37 8.63 4.55
CA ARG A 127 19.09 8.15 5.90
C ARG A 127 17.62 8.22 6.26
N PHE A 128 16.95 9.34 6.02
CA PHE A 128 15.51 9.46 6.33
C PHE A 128 14.65 8.48 5.51
N LEU A 129 14.98 8.29 4.22
CA LEU A 129 14.32 7.29 3.37
C LEU A 129 14.60 5.87 3.87
N TYR A 130 15.83 5.59 4.30
CA TYR A 130 16.22 4.32 4.88
C TYR A 130 15.46 4.03 6.18
N ASP A 131 15.38 5.00 7.10
CA ASP A 131 14.70 4.82 8.39
C ASP A 131 13.23 4.43 8.18
N GLU A 132 12.54 5.07 7.23
CA GLU A 132 11.18 4.70 6.85
C GLU A 132 11.09 3.34 6.16
N ALA A 133 11.97 3.06 5.20
CA ALA A 133 11.99 1.76 4.52
C ALA A 133 12.25 0.62 5.50
N ARG A 134 13.15 0.82 6.47
CA ARG A 134 13.46 -0.12 7.54
C ARG A 134 12.25 -0.37 8.43
N LEU A 135 11.58 0.67 8.91
CA LEU A 135 10.38 0.52 9.72
C LEU A 135 9.31 -0.32 8.97
N ASN A 136 9.05 0.01 7.70
CA ASN A 136 8.07 -0.72 6.88
C ASN A 136 8.44 -2.20 6.67
N ILE A 137 9.73 -2.54 6.55
CA ILE A 137 10.19 -3.94 6.49
C ILE A 137 9.98 -4.65 7.82
N LEU A 138 10.38 -4.03 8.94
CA LEU A 138 10.28 -4.63 10.27
C LEU A 138 8.83 -4.89 10.69
N GLU A 139 7.91 -3.97 10.38
CA GLU A 139 6.47 -4.12 10.61
C GLU A 139 5.78 -5.07 9.62
N GLY A 140 6.49 -5.52 8.58
CA GLY A 140 5.94 -6.34 7.51
C GLY A 140 4.93 -5.60 6.62
N ARG A 141 4.96 -4.27 6.59
CA ARG A 141 4.23 -3.47 5.58
C ARG A 141 4.83 -3.68 4.18
N TYR A 142 6.12 -4.00 4.13
CA TYR A 142 6.81 -4.47 2.93
C TYR A 142 7.10 -5.97 3.02
N PRO A 143 6.14 -6.84 2.66
CA PRO A 143 6.41 -8.25 2.40
C PRO A 143 7.66 -8.42 1.55
N CYS A 144 8.50 -9.41 1.82
CA CYS A 144 9.59 -9.76 0.91
C CYS A 144 10.05 -11.19 1.17
N ASP A 145 10.76 -11.75 0.20
CA ASP A 145 11.26 -13.12 0.27
C ASP A 145 12.31 -13.30 1.38
N PRO A 146 12.50 -14.54 1.88
CA PRO A 146 13.54 -14.89 2.84
C PRO A 146 14.90 -14.24 2.60
N ASP A 147 15.40 -14.37 1.38
CA ASP A 147 16.72 -13.87 1.02
C ASP A 147 16.80 -12.34 1.12
N HIS A 148 15.71 -11.63 0.80
CA HIS A 148 15.67 -10.17 0.88
C HIS A 148 15.71 -9.66 2.32
N TRP A 149 14.90 -10.20 3.25
CA TRP A 149 14.94 -9.70 4.62
C TRP A 149 16.20 -10.10 5.38
N VAL A 150 16.86 -11.22 5.04
CA VAL A 150 18.19 -11.54 5.60
C VAL A 150 19.20 -10.47 5.15
N ARG A 151 19.21 -10.13 3.86
CA ARG A 151 20.12 -9.13 3.28
C ARG A 151 19.88 -7.73 3.80
N LEU A 152 18.62 -7.32 3.92
CA LEU A 152 18.22 -6.05 4.54
C LEU A 152 18.62 -6.01 6.02
N GLY A 153 18.45 -7.11 6.75
CA GLY A 153 18.91 -7.23 8.13
C GLY A 153 20.42 -7.06 8.25
N ALA A 154 21.19 -7.71 7.38
CA ALA A 154 22.65 -7.64 7.38
C ALA A 154 23.15 -6.22 7.07
N LEU A 155 22.53 -5.55 6.10
CA LEU A 155 22.78 -4.14 5.81
C LEU A 155 22.44 -3.25 7.01
N SER A 156 21.34 -3.54 7.72
CA SER A 156 20.98 -2.80 8.93
C SER A 156 21.99 -3.01 10.05
N CYS A 157 22.54 -4.22 10.22
CA CYS A 157 23.67 -4.43 11.12
C CYS A 157 24.88 -3.58 10.70
N ALA A 158 25.26 -3.61 9.43
CA ALA A 158 26.38 -2.81 8.92
C ALA A 158 26.20 -1.30 9.12
N ILE A 159 24.98 -0.79 8.97
CA ILE A 159 24.63 0.61 9.23
C ILE A 159 24.74 0.94 10.72
N ASP A 160 24.22 0.05 11.57
CA ASP A 160 24.11 0.28 13.02
C ASP A 160 25.43 0.14 13.78
N CYS A 161 26.31 -0.77 13.37
CA CYS A 161 27.54 -1.10 14.09
C CYS A 161 28.81 -1.12 13.22
N GLY A 162 28.72 -0.69 11.96
CA GLY A 162 29.81 -0.68 10.99
C GLY A 162 30.01 -2.02 10.31
N THR A 163 30.86 -2.06 9.28
CA THR A 163 31.27 -3.26 8.53
C THR A 163 32.52 -3.91 9.13
N GLY A 164 32.67 -5.23 8.97
CA GLY A 164 33.92 -5.94 9.33
C GLY A 164 34.06 -6.26 10.82
N LEU A 165 32.96 -6.30 11.58
CA LEU A 165 32.97 -6.85 12.93
C LEU A 165 33.27 -8.36 12.91
N ASP A 166 33.96 -8.83 13.94
CA ASP A 166 34.07 -10.27 14.18
C ASP A 166 32.72 -10.87 14.61
N ASP A 167 32.55 -12.17 14.34
CA ASP A 167 31.31 -12.91 14.60
C ASP A 167 30.84 -12.77 16.06
N GLN A 168 31.75 -12.79 17.03
CA GLN A 168 31.38 -12.73 18.45
C GLN A 168 30.84 -11.36 18.84
N LYS A 169 31.45 -10.28 18.35
CA LYS A 169 30.93 -8.92 18.55
C LYS A 169 29.59 -8.72 17.86
N LEU A 170 29.43 -9.20 16.63
CA LEU A 170 28.16 -9.08 15.93
C LEU A 170 27.04 -9.86 16.63
N ILE A 171 27.31 -11.07 17.12
CA ILE A 171 26.38 -11.84 17.95
C ILE A 171 25.99 -11.05 19.21
N ALA A 172 26.95 -10.41 19.87
CA ALA A 172 26.67 -9.60 21.05
C ALA A 172 25.73 -8.43 20.73
N VAL A 173 25.97 -7.71 19.61
CA VAL A 173 25.11 -6.63 19.13
C VAL A 173 23.70 -7.13 18.79
N ILE A 174 23.59 -8.26 18.09
CA ILE A 174 22.29 -8.87 17.73
C ILE A 174 21.51 -9.24 18.99
N ARG A 175 22.17 -9.76 20.02
CA ARG A 175 21.52 -10.11 21.29
C ARG A 175 21.06 -8.88 22.07
N GLU A 176 21.90 -7.85 22.13
CA GLU A 176 21.58 -6.58 22.79
C GLU A 176 20.37 -5.89 22.13
N LYS A 177 20.40 -5.75 20.80
CA LYS A 177 19.34 -5.10 20.04
C LYS A 177 18.14 -6.01 19.72
N LYS A 178 18.27 -7.32 19.92
CA LYS A 178 17.32 -8.38 19.52
C LYS A 178 17.19 -8.53 18.00
N LEU A 179 16.90 -9.75 17.53
CA LEU A 179 16.67 -10.02 16.11
C LEU A 179 15.51 -9.21 15.51
N SER A 180 14.49 -8.86 16.29
CA SER A 180 13.35 -8.05 15.83
C SER A 180 13.73 -6.63 15.41
N SER A 181 14.94 -6.16 15.77
CA SER A 181 15.46 -4.87 15.30
C SER A 181 16.09 -4.95 13.91
N PHE A 182 16.32 -6.15 13.38
CA PHE A 182 16.95 -6.37 12.08
C PHE A 182 16.08 -7.18 11.12
N LEU A 183 15.20 -8.03 11.65
CA LEU A 183 14.34 -8.93 10.88
C LEU A 183 12.86 -8.64 11.14
N PRO A 184 11.97 -8.86 10.15
CA PRO A 184 10.54 -8.62 10.30
C PRO A 184 9.92 -9.34 11.50
N ALA A 185 9.06 -8.65 12.25
CA ALA A 185 8.49 -9.17 13.50
C ALA A 185 7.77 -10.52 13.32
N HIS A 186 7.04 -10.68 12.21
CA HIS A 186 6.34 -11.92 11.87
C HIS A 186 7.29 -13.10 11.57
N VAL A 187 8.52 -12.82 11.12
CA VAL A 187 9.55 -13.84 10.88
C VAL A 187 10.18 -14.29 12.19
N VAL A 188 10.45 -13.37 13.11
CA VAL A 188 11.10 -13.65 14.40
C VAL A 188 10.15 -14.36 15.37
N LEU A 189 8.89 -13.90 15.47
CA LEU A 189 7.89 -14.49 16.38
C LEU A 189 7.35 -15.83 15.87
N GLY A 190 7.41 -16.05 14.55
CA GLY A 190 6.90 -17.20 13.82
C GLY A 190 5.37 -17.19 13.66
N SER A 191 4.87 -17.70 12.54
CA SER A 191 3.42 -17.80 12.24
C SER A 191 2.65 -18.83 13.10
N GLY A 192 3.19 -19.24 14.25
CA GLY A 192 2.69 -20.35 15.05
C GLY A 192 1.78 -19.89 16.19
N GLY A 193 0.51 -20.30 16.15
CA GLY A 193 -0.39 -20.26 17.31
C GLY A 193 0.17 -21.05 18.50
N PHE A 194 -0.58 -21.05 19.61
CA PHE A 194 -0.22 -21.55 20.95
C PHE A 194 0.37 -22.98 21.06
N PHE A 195 0.53 -23.73 19.97
CA PHE A 195 1.08 -25.09 19.93
C PHE A 195 2.47 -25.22 19.30
N SER A 196 3.13 -24.12 18.90
CA SER A 196 4.53 -24.20 18.47
C SER A 196 5.42 -24.59 19.66
N SER A 197 5.93 -25.81 19.66
CA SER A 197 6.75 -26.34 20.75
C SER A 197 7.95 -25.42 21.04
N LEU A 198 8.21 -25.16 22.33
CA LEU A 198 9.30 -24.29 22.79
C LEU A 198 10.69 -24.74 22.26
N ARG A 199 10.85 -26.02 21.91
CA ARG A 199 12.08 -26.57 21.31
C ARG A 199 12.30 -26.13 19.86
N SER A 200 11.23 -25.92 19.07
CA SER A 200 11.35 -25.48 17.67
C SER A 200 11.70 -23.99 17.55
N ARG A 201 11.27 -23.17 18.53
CA ARG A 201 11.58 -21.73 18.57
C ARG A 201 13.08 -21.45 18.75
N GLY A 202 13.77 -22.22 19.59
CA GLY A 202 15.22 -22.07 19.80
C GLY A 202 16.06 -22.39 18.56
N SER A 203 15.68 -23.44 17.80
CA SER A 203 16.35 -23.80 16.53
C SER A 203 16.20 -22.69 15.49
N ARG A 204 14.97 -22.23 15.26
CA ARG A 204 14.67 -21.18 14.26
C ARG A 204 15.39 -19.87 14.57
N HIS A 205 15.42 -19.45 15.84
CA HIS A 205 16.12 -18.21 16.21
C HIS A 205 17.62 -18.32 15.93
N THR A 206 18.22 -19.49 16.20
CA THR A 206 19.63 -19.75 15.91
C THR A 206 19.91 -19.78 14.41
N GLU A 207 19.01 -20.38 13.61
CA GLU A 207 19.11 -20.40 12.14
C GLU A 207 19.03 -18.98 11.54
N LEU A 208 18.15 -18.13 12.06
CA LEU A 208 18.03 -16.73 11.64
C LEU A 208 19.29 -15.93 12.00
N GLU A 209 19.82 -16.10 13.22
CA GLU A 209 21.07 -15.47 13.66
C GLU A 209 22.25 -15.89 12.77
N GLN A 210 22.39 -17.19 12.48
CA GLN A 210 23.44 -17.70 11.59
C GLN A 210 23.30 -17.19 10.16
N SER A 211 22.08 -17.12 9.63
CA SER A 211 21.83 -16.59 8.29
C SER A 211 22.21 -15.11 8.19
N LEU A 212 21.86 -14.33 9.22
CA LEU A 212 22.20 -12.92 9.32
C LEU A 212 23.71 -12.69 9.43
N LEU A 213 24.40 -13.48 10.26
CA LEU A 213 25.87 -13.46 10.38
C LEU A 213 26.55 -13.76 9.05
N LYS A 214 26.13 -14.84 8.38
CA LYS A 214 26.69 -15.24 7.09
C LYS A 214 26.53 -14.14 6.05
N GLU A 215 25.35 -13.53 5.97
CA GLU A 215 25.07 -12.48 5.01
C GLU A 215 25.84 -11.20 5.34
N TYR A 216 25.95 -10.81 6.62
CA TYR A 216 26.77 -9.68 7.04
C TYR A 216 28.24 -9.87 6.66
N CYS A 217 28.82 -11.05 6.90
CA CYS A 217 30.20 -11.34 6.53
C CYS A 217 30.44 -11.34 5.02
N SER A 218 29.39 -11.43 4.20
CA SER A 218 29.47 -11.29 2.75
C SER A 218 29.53 -9.82 2.27
N LEU A 219 29.13 -8.86 3.12
CA LEU A 219 29.21 -7.44 2.82
C LEU A 219 30.69 -7.04 2.76
N SER A 220 31.15 -6.71 1.55
CA SER A 220 32.57 -6.50 1.27
C SER A 220 33.08 -5.20 1.89
N GLY A 221 34.14 -5.30 2.72
CA GLY A 221 35.04 -4.21 3.12
C GLY A 221 34.41 -3.02 3.86
N PRO A 222 35.23 -2.05 4.30
CA PRO A 222 34.75 -0.76 4.79
C PRO A 222 33.89 -0.05 3.74
N GLN A 223 32.68 0.33 4.10
CA GLN A 223 31.76 1.07 3.23
C GLN A 223 31.29 2.35 3.91
N GLU A 224 31.13 3.40 3.11
CA GLU A 224 30.54 4.66 3.57
C GLU A 224 29.03 4.48 3.88
N PRO A 225 28.49 5.16 4.91
CA PRO A 225 27.08 5.04 5.29
C PRO A 225 26.10 5.27 4.14
N ALA A 226 26.37 6.29 3.30
CA ALA A 226 25.56 6.58 2.13
C ALA A 226 25.51 5.42 1.10
N ALA A 227 26.57 4.61 1.00
CA ALA A 227 26.58 3.44 0.11
C ALA A 227 25.73 2.29 0.67
N LEU A 228 25.73 2.11 2.00
CA LEU A 228 24.88 1.13 2.68
C LEU A 228 23.40 1.51 2.60
N PHE A 229 23.06 2.79 2.80
CA PHE A 229 21.69 3.28 2.63
C PHE A 229 21.18 3.03 1.20
N ARG A 230 21.99 3.34 0.17
CA ARG A 230 21.62 3.08 -1.23
C ARG A 230 21.42 1.59 -1.51
N GLN A 231 22.25 0.71 -0.97
CA GLN A 231 22.08 -0.74 -1.13
C GLN A 231 20.78 -1.23 -0.49
N TYR A 232 20.46 -0.76 0.72
CA TYR A 232 19.22 -1.10 1.40
C TYR A 232 18.01 -0.61 0.60
N LEU A 233 18.02 0.67 0.22
CA LEU A 233 16.95 1.30 -0.55
C LEU A 233 16.79 0.65 -1.92
N SER A 234 17.87 0.26 -2.59
CA SER A 234 17.81 -0.43 -3.89
C SER A 234 17.05 -1.74 -3.83
N ILE A 235 17.20 -2.52 -2.75
CA ILE A 235 16.40 -3.73 -2.53
C ILE A 235 14.94 -3.34 -2.32
N CYS A 236 14.65 -2.35 -1.48
CA CYS A 236 13.29 -1.87 -1.25
C CYS A 236 12.63 -1.30 -2.50
N HIS A 237 13.35 -0.60 -3.37
CA HIS A 237 12.87 -0.03 -4.64
C HIS A 237 12.42 -1.09 -5.64
N SER A 238 12.89 -2.33 -5.51
CA SER A 238 12.40 -3.46 -6.32
C SER A 238 10.99 -3.91 -5.92
N LEU A 239 10.51 -3.50 -4.74
CA LEU A 239 9.19 -3.85 -4.23
C LEU A 239 8.13 -2.90 -4.83
N PRO A 240 7.09 -3.40 -5.52
CA PRO A 240 6.07 -2.56 -6.16
C PRO A 240 5.33 -1.62 -5.19
N TYR A 241 5.19 -2.04 -3.93
CA TYR A 241 4.51 -1.32 -2.85
C TYR A 241 5.44 -0.41 -2.02
N TYR A 242 6.69 -0.24 -2.43
CA TYR A 242 7.57 0.75 -1.82
C TYR A 242 7.00 2.17 -1.97
N GLY A 243 6.98 2.93 -0.88
CA GLY A 243 6.50 4.31 -0.85
C GLY A 243 4.97 4.47 -0.92
N CYS A 244 4.20 3.39 -0.74
CA CYS A 244 2.74 3.46 -0.66
C CYS A 244 2.24 4.21 0.58
N ALA A 245 1.13 4.94 0.42
CA ALA A 245 0.21 5.20 1.53
C ALA A 245 -0.57 3.91 1.83
N PHE A 246 -0.67 3.52 3.10
CA PHE A 246 -1.36 2.30 3.51
C PHE A 246 -2.68 2.61 4.20
N PHE A 247 -3.70 1.87 3.78
CA PHE A 247 -5.04 1.91 4.35
C PHE A 247 -5.42 0.56 4.92
N VAL A 248 -6.34 0.54 5.87
CA VAL A 248 -6.89 -0.70 6.43
C VAL A 248 -8.15 -1.10 5.68
N GLY A 249 -8.36 -2.39 5.49
CA GLY A 249 -9.61 -2.89 4.93
C GLY A 249 -9.78 -4.38 5.17
N GLU A 250 -10.88 -4.91 4.67
CA GLU A 250 -11.17 -6.33 4.70
C GLU A 250 -11.65 -6.83 3.34
N ILE A 251 -11.39 -8.09 3.03
CA ILE A 251 -11.93 -8.76 1.84
C ILE A 251 -12.63 -10.07 2.23
N ASP A 252 -13.57 -10.51 1.40
CA ASP A 252 -14.24 -11.79 1.60
C ASP A 252 -13.24 -12.96 1.43
N LYS A 253 -13.29 -13.92 2.35
CA LYS A 253 -12.53 -15.17 2.22
C LYS A 253 -13.15 -16.03 1.10
N PRO A 254 -12.33 -16.74 0.30
CA PRO A 254 -12.84 -17.67 -0.68
C PRO A 254 -13.66 -18.77 0.01
N ALA A 255 -14.76 -19.21 -0.61
CA ALA A 255 -15.58 -20.28 -0.07
C ALA A 255 -14.79 -21.61 -0.06
N GLN A 256 -14.38 -22.08 1.12
CA GLN A 256 -13.75 -23.39 1.29
C GLN A 256 -14.74 -24.37 1.92
N GLY A 257 -15.14 -25.41 1.18
CA GLY A 257 -15.86 -26.57 1.72
C GLY A 257 -17.34 -26.39 2.08
N ILE A 258 -17.97 -27.49 2.53
CA ILE A 258 -19.42 -27.62 2.81
C ILE A 258 -19.80 -27.09 4.22
N LEU A 259 -18.83 -26.92 5.11
CA LEU A 259 -19.05 -26.65 6.55
C LEU A 259 -18.63 -25.25 7.03
N HIS A 260 -18.18 -24.36 6.14
CA HIS A 260 -17.59 -23.08 6.57
C HIS A 260 -18.52 -21.88 6.34
N ARG A 261 -18.74 -21.12 7.41
CA ARG A 261 -19.36 -19.79 7.38
C ARG A 261 -18.46 -18.84 6.60
N GLY A 262 -19.06 -18.07 5.69
CA GLY A 262 -18.40 -16.92 5.08
C GLY A 262 -17.79 -16.01 6.15
N GLY A 263 -16.72 -15.31 5.81
CA GLY A 263 -16.05 -14.40 6.72
C GLY A 263 -15.09 -13.51 5.98
N ARG A 264 -14.69 -12.43 6.64
CA ARG A 264 -13.73 -11.47 6.10
C ARG A 264 -12.32 -11.78 6.60
N LYS A 265 -11.31 -11.35 5.83
CA LYS A 265 -9.90 -11.31 6.24
C LYS A 265 -9.44 -9.87 6.17
N SER A 266 -8.73 -9.43 7.19
CA SER A 266 -8.09 -8.11 7.21
C SER A 266 -6.97 -8.06 6.18
N VAL A 267 -6.89 -6.94 5.49
CA VAL A 267 -5.86 -6.61 4.51
C VAL A 267 -5.34 -5.21 4.74
N SER A 268 -4.14 -4.94 4.27
CA SER A 268 -3.64 -3.59 4.07
C SER A 268 -3.69 -3.27 2.58
N VAL A 269 -4.15 -2.07 2.25
CA VAL A 269 -4.23 -1.56 0.87
C VAL A 269 -3.16 -0.48 0.71
N GLY A 270 -2.10 -0.78 -0.03
CA GLY A 270 -1.06 0.17 -0.40
C GLY A 270 -1.42 0.87 -1.71
N ILE A 271 -1.35 2.20 -1.75
CA ILE A 271 -1.57 3.01 -2.95
C ILE A 271 -0.35 3.90 -3.16
N SER A 272 0.24 3.83 -4.35
CA SER A 272 1.38 4.66 -4.75
C SER A 272 1.11 5.42 -6.05
N LEU A 273 2.13 6.13 -6.53
CA LEU A 273 2.16 6.68 -7.88
C LEU A 273 2.16 5.61 -8.98
N GLU A 274 2.25 4.31 -8.67
CA GLU A 274 2.31 3.25 -9.69
C GLU A 274 1.03 2.41 -9.75
N GLY A 275 0.37 2.17 -8.61
CA GLY A 275 -0.77 1.27 -8.57
C GLY A 275 -1.38 1.08 -7.19
N VAL A 276 -2.22 0.05 -7.09
CA VAL A 276 -2.88 -0.42 -5.87
C VAL A 276 -2.38 -1.83 -5.54
N TYR A 277 -2.06 -2.07 -4.27
CA TYR A 277 -1.53 -3.34 -3.77
C TYR A 277 -2.33 -3.79 -2.56
N VAL A 278 -2.80 -5.03 -2.57
CA VAL A 278 -3.55 -5.62 -1.44
C VAL A 278 -2.67 -6.66 -0.77
N VAL A 279 -2.42 -6.50 0.52
CA VAL A 279 -1.51 -7.33 1.32
C VAL A 279 -2.28 -7.99 2.46
N ASP A 280 -2.05 -9.28 2.69
CA ASP A 280 -2.62 -9.97 3.86
C ASP A 280 -1.95 -9.46 5.15
N THR A 281 -2.72 -8.90 6.08
CA THR A 281 -2.16 -8.28 7.28
C THR A 281 -1.59 -9.32 8.26
N LYS A 282 -2.09 -10.56 8.23
CA LYS A 282 -1.67 -11.64 9.12
C LYS A 282 -0.51 -12.42 8.53
N GLU A 283 -0.68 -12.88 7.29
CA GLU A 283 0.28 -13.74 6.61
C GLU A 283 1.37 -12.95 5.88
N LYS A 284 1.30 -11.60 5.90
CA LYS A 284 2.32 -10.67 5.39
C LYS A 284 2.81 -10.99 3.99
N HIS A 285 1.89 -11.30 3.08
CA HIS A 285 2.18 -11.51 1.66
C HIS A 285 1.23 -10.73 0.77
N VAL A 286 1.70 -10.41 -0.44
CA VAL A 286 0.91 -9.71 -1.46
C VAL A 286 -0.13 -10.64 -2.06
N LEU A 287 -1.37 -10.18 -2.11
CA LEU A 287 -2.52 -10.89 -2.68
C LEU A 287 -2.81 -10.42 -4.12
N LEU A 288 -2.70 -9.11 -4.35
CA LEU A 288 -3.04 -8.44 -5.59
C LEU A 288 -2.13 -7.21 -5.76
N GLY A 289 -1.60 -7.00 -6.96
CA GLY A 289 -0.91 -5.78 -7.36
C GLY A 289 -1.39 -5.37 -8.74
N LEU A 290 -1.92 -4.15 -8.84
CA LEU A 290 -2.52 -3.61 -10.06
C LEU A 290 -1.94 -2.24 -10.36
N ARG A 291 -1.36 -2.06 -11.54
CA ARG A 291 -1.06 -0.73 -12.06
C ARG A 291 -2.36 -0.03 -12.44
N PHE A 292 -2.38 1.31 -12.47
CA PHE A 292 -3.61 2.02 -12.87
C PHE A 292 -4.04 1.73 -14.32
N SER A 293 -3.13 1.29 -15.18
CA SER A 293 -3.48 0.83 -16.53
C SER A 293 -4.20 -0.53 -16.55
N GLU A 294 -4.25 -1.23 -15.43
CA GLU A 294 -4.75 -2.60 -15.28
C GLU A 294 -6.03 -2.67 -14.43
N LEU A 295 -6.50 -1.52 -13.93
CA LEU A 295 -7.66 -1.47 -13.05
C LEU A 295 -8.62 -0.36 -13.43
N SER A 296 -9.89 -0.61 -13.16
CA SER A 296 -10.92 0.40 -12.96
C SER A 296 -11.37 0.33 -11.52
N TRP A 297 -11.76 1.46 -10.95
CA TRP A 297 -12.21 1.52 -9.57
C TRP A 297 -13.47 2.35 -9.43
N ASP A 298 -14.22 2.03 -8.39
CA ASP A 298 -15.32 2.84 -7.90
C ASP A 298 -15.42 2.70 -6.37
N HIS A 299 -16.17 3.58 -5.73
CA HIS A 299 -16.45 3.47 -4.30
C HIS A 299 -17.95 3.63 -4.04
N SER A 300 -18.46 2.85 -3.09
CA SER A 300 -19.86 2.93 -2.67
C SER A 300 -19.98 3.19 -1.18
N TYR A 301 -20.96 4.01 -0.82
CA TYR A 301 -21.37 4.23 0.56
C TYR A 301 -22.23 3.06 1.04
N PRO A 302 -22.27 2.80 2.36
CA PRO A 302 -23.19 1.81 2.91
C PRO A 302 -24.64 2.20 2.58
N GLU A 303 -25.41 1.25 2.05
CA GLU A 303 -26.82 1.46 1.76
C GLU A 303 -27.70 1.23 2.99
N THR A 304 -27.27 0.35 3.91
CA THR A 304 -27.97 0.07 5.16
C THR A 304 -27.11 0.30 6.39
N GLU A 305 -27.76 0.59 7.52
CA GLU A 305 -27.10 0.79 8.80
C GLU A 305 -26.42 -0.52 9.23
N GLY A 306 -25.09 -0.50 9.34
CA GLY A 306 -24.26 -1.69 9.60
C GLY A 306 -23.47 -2.20 8.39
N ASP A 307 -23.73 -1.69 7.18
CA ASP A 307 -22.85 -1.94 6.03
C ASP A 307 -21.56 -1.11 6.13
N SER A 308 -20.49 -1.60 5.50
CA SER A 308 -19.23 -0.86 5.37
C SER A 308 -19.18 -0.12 4.04
N HIS A 309 -18.46 1.01 3.98
CA HIS A 309 -18.05 1.58 2.69
C HIS A 309 -17.20 0.56 1.92
N ILE A 310 -17.30 0.57 0.59
CA ILE A 310 -16.61 -0.41 -0.26
C ILE A 310 -15.78 0.32 -1.31
N LEU A 311 -14.52 -0.07 -1.43
CA LEU A 311 -13.72 0.17 -2.62
C LEU A 311 -13.84 -1.04 -3.55
N TRP A 312 -14.22 -0.77 -4.79
CA TRP A 312 -14.35 -1.75 -5.85
C TRP A 312 -13.14 -1.67 -6.77
N LEU A 313 -12.48 -2.80 -7.00
CA LEU A 313 -11.39 -2.92 -7.98
C LEU A 313 -11.80 -3.91 -9.07
N GLU A 314 -11.98 -3.41 -10.29
CA GLU A 314 -12.21 -4.21 -11.48
C GLU A 314 -10.90 -4.37 -12.26
N PHE A 315 -10.56 -5.60 -12.64
CA PHE A 315 -9.35 -5.92 -13.39
C PHE A 315 -9.56 -7.16 -14.27
N ASP A 316 -8.71 -7.32 -15.28
CA ASP A 316 -8.75 -8.49 -16.14
C ASP A 316 -8.35 -9.77 -15.39
N GLY A 317 -9.01 -10.87 -15.73
CA GLY A 317 -8.65 -12.19 -15.25
C GLY A 317 -9.06 -13.30 -16.19
N GLU A 318 -8.87 -14.54 -15.73
CA GLU A 318 -9.21 -15.73 -16.47
C GLU A 318 -9.94 -16.73 -15.57
N GLU A 319 -10.93 -17.43 -16.14
CA GLU A 319 -11.58 -18.61 -15.57
C GLU A 319 -11.63 -19.73 -16.62
N ASP A 320 -11.01 -20.87 -16.34
CA ASP A 320 -10.98 -22.04 -17.23
C ASP A 320 -10.59 -21.71 -18.70
N GLY A 321 -9.56 -20.89 -18.91
CA GLY A 321 -9.15 -20.45 -20.27
C GLY A 321 -10.03 -19.37 -20.89
N THR A 322 -11.11 -18.97 -20.21
CA THR A 322 -12.00 -17.91 -20.67
C THR A 322 -11.60 -16.59 -20.03
N PRO A 323 -11.29 -15.55 -20.81
CA PRO A 323 -11.01 -14.23 -20.27
C PRO A 323 -12.27 -13.59 -19.67
N VAL A 324 -12.16 -13.06 -18.45
CA VAL A 324 -13.25 -12.48 -17.66
C VAL A 324 -12.80 -11.17 -17.02
N ASN A 325 -13.75 -10.32 -16.64
CA ASN A 325 -13.49 -9.24 -15.69
C ASN A 325 -13.68 -9.78 -14.29
N LYS A 326 -12.76 -9.44 -13.39
CA LYS A 326 -12.81 -9.77 -11.96
C LYS A 326 -13.06 -8.51 -11.17
N LEU A 327 -13.99 -8.60 -10.23
CA LEU A 327 -14.33 -7.53 -9.32
C LEU A 327 -14.00 -7.94 -7.89
N LEU A 328 -13.08 -7.23 -7.24
CA LEU A 328 -12.72 -7.38 -5.84
C LEU A 328 -13.45 -6.34 -5.00
N LYS A 329 -14.05 -6.80 -3.89
CA LYS A 329 -14.65 -5.94 -2.86
C LYS A 329 -13.68 -5.74 -1.71
N ILE A 330 -13.40 -4.49 -1.38
CA ILE A 330 -12.61 -4.13 -0.19
C ILE A 330 -13.52 -3.30 0.73
N TYR A 331 -13.89 -3.88 1.87
CA TYR A 331 -14.68 -3.22 2.91
C TYR A 331 -13.75 -2.32 3.74
N SER A 332 -14.02 -1.02 3.77
CA SER A 332 -13.25 -0.06 4.58
C SER A 332 -13.93 1.31 4.61
N LYS A 333 -14.10 1.90 5.80
CA LYS A 333 -14.48 3.31 5.95
C LYS A 333 -13.51 4.30 5.28
N GLN A 334 -12.31 3.87 4.91
CA GLN A 334 -11.32 4.69 4.22
C GLN A 334 -11.50 4.67 2.69
N ALA A 335 -12.53 4.00 2.16
CA ALA A 335 -12.74 3.85 0.71
C ALA A 335 -12.80 5.19 -0.05
N GLU A 336 -13.38 6.24 0.54
CA GLU A 336 -13.40 7.58 -0.05
C GLU A 336 -11.98 8.16 -0.17
N LEU A 337 -11.15 8.01 0.88
CA LEU A 337 -9.75 8.46 0.87
C LEU A 337 -8.93 7.69 -0.16
N MET A 338 -9.13 6.37 -0.23
CA MET A 338 -8.48 5.52 -1.24
C MET A 338 -8.87 5.94 -2.65
N SER A 339 -10.16 6.11 -2.92
CA SER A 339 -10.67 6.51 -4.24
C SER A 339 -10.11 7.86 -4.68
N GLY A 340 -10.12 8.87 -3.79
CA GLY A 340 -9.57 10.19 -4.08
C GLY A 340 -8.05 10.18 -4.29
N LEU A 341 -7.32 9.31 -3.59
CA LEU A 341 -5.88 9.14 -3.82
C LEU A 341 -5.58 8.49 -5.17
N ILE A 342 -6.33 7.44 -5.54
CA ILE A 342 -6.19 6.80 -6.86
C ILE A 342 -6.47 7.81 -7.97
N GLU A 343 -7.58 8.56 -7.86
CA GLU A 343 -7.95 9.60 -8.82
C GLU A 343 -6.85 10.63 -9.00
N PHE A 344 -6.34 11.20 -7.90
CA PHE A 344 -5.25 12.16 -7.95
C PHE A 344 -3.98 11.59 -8.59
N CYS A 345 -3.60 10.36 -8.26
CA CYS A 345 -2.40 9.74 -8.83
C CYS A 345 -2.57 9.40 -10.33
N VAL A 346 -3.79 9.12 -10.81
CA VAL A 346 -4.09 8.96 -12.25
C VAL A 346 -4.00 10.29 -12.98
N GLU A 347 -4.61 11.35 -12.42
CA GLU A 347 -4.56 12.70 -12.98
C GLU A 347 -3.12 13.21 -13.08
N LEU A 348 -2.34 13.08 -12.01
CA LEU A 348 -0.94 13.51 -11.96
C LEU A 348 -0.10 12.84 -13.05
N ARG A 349 -0.33 11.54 -13.34
CA ARG A 349 0.34 10.83 -14.44
C ARG A 349 -0.08 11.34 -15.81
N SER A 350 -1.38 11.57 -16.02
CA SER A 350 -1.87 12.08 -17.31
C SER A 350 -1.25 13.43 -17.68
N VAL A 351 -1.04 14.31 -16.69
CA VAL A 351 -0.37 15.60 -16.89
C VAL A 351 1.12 15.40 -17.20
N GLY A 352 1.78 14.49 -16.50
CA GLY A 352 3.19 14.14 -16.74
C GLY A 352 3.42 13.60 -18.16
N ASP A 353 2.57 12.67 -18.61
CA ASP A 353 2.65 12.07 -19.94
C ASP A 353 2.39 13.11 -21.05
N ALA A 354 1.40 14.00 -20.84
CA ALA A 354 1.11 15.09 -21.77
C ALA A 354 2.28 16.10 -21.87
N ALA A 355 2.92 16.43 -20.74
CA ALA A 355 4.09 17.29 -20.72
C ALA A 355 5.28 16.64 -21.44
N ALA A 356 5.53 15.35 -21.20
CA ALA A 356 6.59 14.61 -21.88
C ALA A 356 6.38 14.54 -23.40
N ALA A 357 5.15 14.28 -23.84
CA ALA A 357 4.77 14.27 -25.25
C ALA A 357 4.92 15.64 -25.93
N ALA A 358 4.66 16.74 -25.22
CA ALA A 358 4.84 18.09 -25.73
C ALA A 358 6.33 18.51 -25.84
N THR A 359 7.22 17.87 -25.07
CA THR A 359 8.67 18.13 -25.10
C THR A 359 9.47 17.22 -26.03
N GLY A 360 8.81 16.28 -26.71
CA GLY A 360 9.43 15.37 -27.68
C GLY A 360 9.80 16.06 -28.99
N THR A 361 11.09 16.19 -29.24
CA THR A 361 11.74 16.51 -30.52
C THR A 361 11.40 15.50 -31.61
N ASP A 362 10.69 15.94 -32.66
CA ASP A 362 10.67 15.26 -33.95
C ASP A 362 11.30 16.18 -35.01
N GLY A 363 12.57 15.91 -35.29
CA GLY A 363 13.09 16.04 -36.64
C GLY A 363 12.79 14.73 -37.36
N ASP A 364 11.67 14.66 -38.07
CA ASP A 364 11.71 14.34 -39.50
C ASP A 364 10.37 14.66 -40.17
N ALA A 365 10.47 15.12 -41.41
CA ALA A 365 9.37 15.67 -42.19
C ALA A 365 8.37 14.60 -42.64
N ALA A 366 7.09 14.82 -42.37
CA ALA A 366 6.01 14.38 -43.26
C ALA A 366 4.85 15.38 -43.20
N VAL A 367 4.79 16.20 -44.23
CA VAL A 367 3.67 17.06 -44.63
C VAL A 367 2.36 16.26 -44.66
N LEU A 368 1.28 16.79 -44.08
CA LEU A 368 -0.05 16.88 -44.70
C LEU A 368 -1.08 17.61 -43.80
N ASN A 369 -1.31 18.88 -44.16
CA ASN A 369 -2.58 19.61 -44.20
C ASN A 369 -3.50 19.66 -42.96
N THR A 370 -3.39 20.77 -42.24
CA THR A 370 -4.49 21.43 -41.53
C THR A 370 -5.45 22.10 -42.52
N PRO A 371 -6.73 22.28 -42.17
CA PRO A 371 -7.36 23.57 -42.39
C PRO A 371 -7.69 24.23 -41.05
N ALA A 372 -7.21 25.47 -40.92
CA ALA A 372 -7.53 26.37 -39.83
C ALA A 372 -9.01 26.74 -39.81
N GLY A 373 -9.57 26.93 -38.61
CA GLY A 373 -10.88 27.56 -38.47
C GLY A 373 -11.46 27.55 -37.05
N GLN A 374 -11.23 28.67 -36.34
CA GLN A 374 -12.14 29.29 -35.36
C GLN A 374 -12.12 28.78 -33.90
N SER A 375 -11.52 29.60 -33.03
CA SER A 375 -12.05 29.85 -31.69
C SER A 375 -13.31 30.73 -31.80
N PRO A 376 -14.29 30.59 -30.89
CA PRO A 376 -14.39 31.63 -29.86
C PRO A 376 -14.83 31.17 -28.46
N VAL A 377 -14.27 31.92 -27.51
CA VAL A 377 -14.69 32.26 -26.15
C VAL A 377 -16.18 32.07 -25.81
N GLY A 378 -16.44 31.47 -24.63
CA GLY A 378 -17.56 31.85 -23.75
C GLY A 378 -18.65 30.80 -23.54
N GLN A 379 -18.58 30.02 -22.45
CA GLN A 379 -19.77 29.60 -21.69
C GLN A 379 -19.36 29.05 -20.30
N VAL A 380 -19.67 29.85 -19.28
CA VAL A 380 -19.70 29.46 -17.88
C VAL A 380 -21.00 28.69 -17.63
N GLY A 381 -20.92 27.58 -16.90
CA GLY A 381 -22.09 26.88 -16.35
C GLY A 381 -22.60 25.72 -17.20
N ARG A 382 -21.91 24.58 -17.16
CA ARG A 382 -22.54 23.28 -17.39
C ARG A 382 -21.79 22.22 -16.62
N GLU A 383 -22.44 21.65 -15.61
CA GLU A 383 -22.00 20.43 -14.92
C GLU A 383 -21.71 19.38 -16.00
N ARG A 384 -20.46 18.91 -16.05
CA ARG A 384 -20.09 17.80 -16.92
C ARG A 384 -20.77 16.54 -16.38
N PRO A 385 -21.43 15.73 -17.23
CA PRO A 385 -21.83 14.38 -16.81
C PRO A 385 -20.56 13.61 -16.41
N PRO A 386 -20.65 12.59 -15.52
CA PRO A 386 -19.51 11.75 -15.23
C PRO A 386 -19.01 11.16 -16.56
N GLU A 387 -17.83 11.62 -16.99
CA GLU A 387 -17.17 11.05 -18.16
C GLU A 387 -17.03 9.55 -17.89
N ARG A 388 -17.57 8.73 -18.79
CA ARG A 388 -17.42 7.27 -18.70
C ARG A 388 -15.94 6.97 -18.70
N ARG A 389 -15.41 6.67 -17.50
CA ARG A 389 -14.04 6.21 -17.28
C ARG A 389 -13.70 5.17 -18.34
N GLY A 390 -12.57 5.35 -19.04
CA GLY A 390 -12.22 4.59 -20.23
C GLY A 390 -12.28 3.08 -19.98
N ARG A 391 -12.75 2.30 -20.97
CA ARG A 391 -12.81 0.84 -20.87
C ARG A 391 -11.43 0.28 -20.54
N LEU A 392 -11.36 -0.66 -19.59
CA LEU A 392 -10.18 -1.47 -19.28
C LEU A 392 -9.54 -1.97 -20.58
N ARG A 393 -8.26 -1.63 -20.79
CA ARG A 393 -7.50 -2.14 -21.93
C ARG A 393 -6.80 -3.40 -21.47
N ARG A 394 -7.06 -4.52 -22.15
CA ARG A 394 -6.43 -5.79 -21.79
C ARG A 394 -4.91 -5.71 -21.78
N GLN A 395 -4.31 -6.01 -20.64
CA GLN A 395 -2.85 -6.06 -20.47
C GLN A 395 -2.41 -7.40 -19.90
N SER A 396 -1.34 -7.97 -20.45
CA SER A 396 -0.83 -9.30 -20.14
C SER A 396 0.07 -9.38 -18.89
N SER A 397 -0.08 -8.48 -17.91
CA SER A 397 0.95 -8.33 -16.87
C SER A 397 0.42 -7.88 -15.51
N VAL A 398 -0.61 -8.54 -14.98
CA VAL A 398 -0.95 -8.35 -13.57
C VAL A 398 0.22 -8.86 -12.72
N LEU A 399 0.80 -8.04 -11.84
CA LEU A 399 1.75 -8.48 -10.80
C LEU A 399 0.98 -9.27 -9.73
N CYS A 400 0.45 -10.42 -10.13
CA CYS A 400 -0.54 -11.16 -9.36
C CYS A 400 -0.05 -12.54 -9.00
N SER A 401 0.59 -12.61 -7.84
CA SER A 401 1.05 -13.90 -7.32
C SER A 401 -0.09 -14.82 -6.91
N ARG A 402 -1.30 -14.30 -6.57
CA ARG A 402 -2.33 -15.09 -5.84
C ARG A 402 -3.81 -14.76 -6.14
N VAL A 403 -4.19 -14.31 -7.36
CA VAL A 403 -5.61 -14.01 -7.70
C VAL A 403 -6.56 -15.14 -7.34
N HIS A 404 -6.13 -16.39 -7.57
CA HIS A 404 -6.93 -17.60 -7.31
C HIS A 404 -7.31 -17.79 -5.83
N THR A 405 -6.64 -17.06 -4.92
CA THR A 405 -6.94 -17.08 -3.48
C THR A 405 -7.95 -16.00 -3.06
N LEU A 406 -8.36 -15.13 -3.98
CA LEU A 406 -9.28 -14.02 -3.73
C LEU A 406 -10.73 -14.45 -4.01
N SER A 407 -11.64 -14.03 -3.14
CA SER A 407 -13.07 -14.05 -3.44
C SER A 407 -13.39 -12.88 -4.37
N THR A 408 -13.61 -13.16 -5.65
CA THR A 408 -13.92 -12.15 -6.68
C THR A 408 -15.25 -12.48 -7.36
N ILE A 409 -15.91 -11.45 -7.91
CA ILE A 409 -17.05 -11.64 -8.82
C ILE A 409 -16.52 -11.65 -10.24
N SER A 410 -16.72 -12.76 -10.96
CA SER A 410 -16.32 -12.88 -12.35
C SER A 410 -17.51 -12.65 -13.28
N TYR A 411 -17.29 -11.88 -14.34
CA TYR A 411 -18.28 -11.66 -15.39
C TYR A 411 -17.65 -11.43 -16.76
N VAL A 412 -18.45 -11.60 -17.80
CA VAL A 412 -18.11 -11.23 -19.17
C VAL A 412 -18.98 -10.05 -19.59
N ASP A 413 -18.36 -8.98 -20.10
CA ASP A 413 -19.06 -7.87 -20.77
C ASP A 413 -18.96 -8.07 -22.29
N ASP A 414 -20.06 -8.55 -22.89
CA ASP A 414 -20.16 -8.74 -24.35
C ASP A 414 -20.49 -7.42 -25.08
N GLY A 415 -20.46 -6.27 -24.39
CA GLY A 415 -20.85 -4.95 -24.91
C GLY A 415 -22.37 -4.74 -25.07
N LYS A 416 -23.16 -5.79 -24.81
CA LYS A 416 -24.64 -5.76 -24.79
C LYS A 416 -25.22 -6.12 -23.42
N GLU A 417 -24.59 -7.06 -22.70
CA GLU A 417 -25.04 -7.54 -21.39
C GLU A 417 -23.85 -7.97 -20.53
N ILE A 418 -23.97 -7.78 -19.21
CA ILE A 418 -23.02 -8.30 -18.21
C ILE A 418 -23.52 -9.66 -17.72
N LYS A 419 -22.78 -10.73 -18.03
CA LYS A 419 -23.12 -12.10 -17.61
C LYS A 419 -22.20 -12.54 -16.48
N ARG A 420 -22.75 -12.67 -15.27
CA ARG A 420 -22.02 -13.22 -14.12
C ARG A 420 -21.75 -14.71 -14.33
N LEU A 421 -20.48 -15.10 -14.22
CA LEU A 421 -20.10 -16.50 -14.23
C LEU A 421 -20.20 -17.06 -12.81
N LYS A 422 -20.87 -18.20 -12.67
CA LYS A 422 -20.89 -18.94 -11.41
C LYS A 422 -19.62 -19.81 -11.37
N PRO A 423 -18.83 -19.77 -10.28
CA PRO A 423 -17.69 -20.67 -10.16
C PRO A 423 -18.19 -22.11 -10.24
N LYS A 424 -17.65 -22.89 -11.19
CA LYS A 424 -17.92 -24.32 -11.25
C LYS A 424 -17.37 -24.94 -9.96
N ARG A 425 -18.22 -25.62 -9.19
CA ARG A 425 -17.75 -26.44 -8.06
C ARG A 425 -16.66 -27.36 -8.60
N ALA A 426 -15.51 -27.40 -7.94
CA ALA A 426 -14.51 -28.44 -8.17
C ALA A 426 -15.27 -29.79 -8.21
N ALA A 427 -15.16 -30.50 -9.33
CA ALA A 427 -15.88 -31.76 -9.50
C ALA A 427 -15.51 -32.66 -8.31
N SER A 428 -16.48 -32.90 -7.45
CA SER A 428 -16.35 -33.87 -6.38
C SER A 428 -15.93 -35.19 -7.02
N PHE A 429 -14.79 -35.72 -6.57
CA PHE A 429 -14.24 -37.02 -6.97
C PHE A 429 -15.26 -38.18 -6.81
N PHE A 430 -16.40 -37.97 -6.14
CA PHE A 430 -17.48 -38.93 -6.00
C PHE A 430 -18.48 -38.97 -7.16
N SER A 431 -18.30 -38.17 -8.22
CA SER A 431 -19.24 -38.11 -9.36
C SER A 431 -18.74 -38.89 -10.58
N ARG A 432 -18.21 -40.10 -10.40
CA ARG A 432 -18.02 -41.06 -11.50
C ARG A 432 -18.26 -42.48 -11.03
N GLN A 433 -19.52 -42.89 -11.00
CA GLN A 433 -19.92 -44.25 -11.37
C GLN A 433 -21.18 -44.14 -12.22
N ALA A 434 -21.02 -44.39 -13.53
CA ALA A 434 -22.12 -44.63 -14.43
C ALA A 434 -22.79 -45.97 -14.06
N PRO A 435 -24.14 -46.07 -14.09
CA PRO A 435 -24.81 -47.35 -13.85
C PRO A 435 -24.57 -48.29 -15.04
N PRO A 436 -24.35 -49.60 -14.82
CA PRO A 436 -24.35 -50.57 -15.91
C PRO A 436 -25.76 -50.76 -16.45
N THR A 437 -25.84 -50.68 -17.77
CA THR A 437 -26.98 -51.01 -18.62
C THR A 437 -27.51 -52.41 -18.30
N TYR A 438 -28.79 -52.53 -17.95
CA TYR A 438 -29.51 -53.80 -18.04
C TYR A 438 -30.82 -53.61 -18.79
N SER A 439 -31.02 -54.50 -19.74
CA SER A 439 -32.03 -54.49 -20.78
C SER A 439 -33.44 -54.65 -20.23
N THR A 440 -34.35 -53.83 -20.75
CA THR A 440 -35.80 -53.94 -20.58
C THR A 440 -36.34 -55.23 -21.19
N VAL A 441 -37.07 -56.01 -20.40
CA VAL A 441 -38.04 -56.99 -20.88
C VAL A 441 -39.43 -56.37 -20.70
N GLN A 442 -40.12 -56.10 -21.81
CA GLN A 442 -41.56 -55.82 -21.82
C GLN A 442 -42.31 -57.16 -21.89
N VAL A 443 -43.31 -57.38 -21.03
CA VAL A 443 -44.54 -58.12 -21.37
C VAL A 443 -45.71 -57.65 -20.46
N THR A 444 -46.61 -56.91 -21.10
CA THR A 444 -48.08 -56.79 -20.98
C THR A 444 -48.84 -56.77 -19.64
N ASP A 445 -49.65 -55.72 -19.52
CA ASP A 445 -50.87 -55.62 -18.72
C ASP A 445 -51.81 -56.83 -18.89
N SER A 446 -52.44 -57.25 -17.80
CA SER A 446 -53.76 -57.88 -17.82
C SER A 446 -54.54 -57.51 -16.56
N LEU A 447 -55.79 -57.15 -16.83
CA LEU A 447 -56.86 -56.71 -15.94
C LEU A 447 -57.27 -57.74 -14.87
N GLU A 448 -58.09 -57.23 -13.94
CA GLU A 448 -59.23 -57.88 -13.26
C GLU A 448 -59.08 -58.41 -11.82
N GLN A 449 -59.80 -57.70 -10.94
CA GLN A 449 -60.79 -58.14 -9.92
C GLN A 449 -60.43 -59.25 -8.92
N GLY A 450 -60.66 -58.92 -7.64
CA GLY A 450 -60.73 -59.82 -6.49
C GLY A 450 -60.58 -59.08 -5.18
#